data_AF-A0A2E6IU80-F1
#
_entry.id   AF-A0A2E6IU80-F1
#
_cell.length_a   1.000
_cell.length_b   1.000
_cell.length_c   1.000
_cell.angle_alpha   90.00
_cell.angle_beta   90.00
_cell.angle_gamma   90.00
#
_symmetry.space_group_name_H-M   'P 1'
#
loop_
_entity.id
_entity.type
_entity.pdbx_description
1 polymer ?
#
loop_
_entity_poly.entity_id
_entity_poly.type
_entity_poly.pdbx_seq_one_letter_code
_entity_poly.pdbx_strand_id
1 'polypeptide(L)'
;MKRDDDLLRDMLFEFETQEDFLILDRNVMRASQEDRRWKYHLYLAADQGLVTPVGAGTYRMTSQGHDFLEAIRDEGLWEET
;
A
#
# COMPACT_ATOMS: atom_id res chain seq x y z
N MET A 1 11.17 0.81 11.72
CA MET A 1 9.83 1.40 11.96
C MET A 1 8.89 0.24 12.28
N LYS A 2 7.84 0.44 13.09
CA LYS A 2 6.89 -0.64 13.38
C LYS A 2 5.92 -0.76 12.19
N ARG A 3 5.60 -1.99 11.79
CA ARG A 3 4.49 -2.27 10.86
C ARG A 3 3.19 -1.77 11.48
N ASP A 4 2.40 -1.11 10.66
CA ASP A 4 1.11 -0.51 10.98
C ASP A 4 0.10 -1.01 9.94
N ASP A 5 -0.74 -1.93 10.37
CA ASP A 5 -1.66 -2.65 9.50
C ASP A 5 -2.84 -1.75 9.07
N ASP A 6 -3.29 -0.85 9.93
CA ASP A 6 -4.34 0.12 9.60
C ASP A 6 -3.86 1.09 8.51
N LEU A 7 -2.63 1.61 8.63
CA LEU A 7 -2.04 2.44 7.58
C LEU A 7 -1.90 1.66 6.26
N LEU A 8 -1.49 0.39 6.32
CA LEU A 8 -1.35 -0.43 5.11
C LEU A 8 -2.71 -0.67 4.45
N ARG A 9 -3.77 -0.94 5.24
CA ARG A 9 -5.15 -1.07 4.76
C ARG A 9 -5.64 0.22 4.12
N ASP A 10 -5.48 1.36 4.79
CA ASP A 10 -5.86 2.67 4.27
C ASP A 10 -5.16 2.99 2.95
N MET A 11 -3.86 2.68 2.84
CA MET A 11 -3.09 2.85 1.61
C MET A 11 -3.65 2.01 0.45
N LEU A 12 -4.03 0.75 0.69
CA LEU A 12 -4.58 -0.10 -0.37
C LEU A 12 -5.94 0.41 -0.86
N PHE A 13 -6.81 0.88 0.04
CA PHE A 13 -8.07 1.51 -0.36
C PHE A 13 -7.85 2.84 -1.10
N GLU A 14 -6.85 3.62 -0.69
CA GLU A 14 -6.42 4.82 -1.41
C GLU A 14 -6.01 4.47 -2.85
N PHE A 15 -5.23 3.40 -3.04
CA PHE A 15 -4.79 2.97 -4.37
C PHE A 15 -5.92 2.49 -5.26
N GLU A 16 -6.90 1.79 -4.70
CA GLU A 16 -8.09 1.32 -5.45
C GLU A 16 -8.96 2.49 -5.93
N THR A 17 -9.02 3.57 -5.15
CA THR A 17 -9.86 4.74 -5.45
C THR A 17 -9.24 5.66 -6.52
N GLN A 18 -7.93 5.54 -6.79
CA GLN A 18 -7.25 6.34 -7.80
C GLN A 18 -7.73 5.99 -9.22
N GLU A 19 -7.91 7.01 -10.07
CA GLU A 19 -8.29 6.80 -11.48
C GLU A 19 -7.17 6.16 -12.33
N ASP A 20 -5.91 6.29 -11.88
CA ASP A 20 -4.73 5.74 -12.54
C ASP A 20 -4.27 4.45 -11.83
N PHE A 21 -3.76 3.49 -12.61
CA PHE A 21 -3.22 2.23 -12.09
C PHE A 21 -1.78 2.39 -11.53
N LEU A 22 -1.14 3.54 -11.80
CA LEU A 22 0.21 3.86 -11.34
C LEU A 22 0.20 4.53 -9.97
N ILE A 23 0.76 3.82 -8.99
CA ILE A 23 1.01 4.32 -7.64
C ILE A 23 2.38 5.02 -7.63
N LEU A 24 2.41 6.30 -7.24
CA LEU A 24 3.64 7.07 -7.10
C LEU A 24 4.17 7.01 -5.66
N ASP A 25 5.45 6.70 -5.50
CA ASP A 25 6.09 6.76 -4.19
C ASP A 25 6.30 8.20 -3.72
N ARG A 26 6.22 8.43 -2.41
CA ARG A 26 6.46 9.75 -1.80
C ARG A 26 7.96 10.02 -1.64
N ASN A 27 8.72 9.97 -2.73
CA ASN A 27 10.18 10.18 -2.71
C ASN A 27 10.54 11.67 -2.90
N VAL A 28 10.28 12.47 -1.87
CA VAL A 28 10.52 13.91 -1.90
C VAL A 28 11.84 14.29 -1.22
N MET A 29 12.49 15.34 -1.71
CA MET A 29 13.62 15.95 -1.00
C MET A 29 13.13 16.50 0.34
N ARG A 30 13.85 16.18 1.43
CA ARG A 30 13.44 16.45 2.82
C ARG A 30 12.16 15.72 3.24
N ALA A 31 12.01 14.47 2.84
CA ALA A 31 10.95 13.57 3.31
C ALA A 31 10.76 13.67 4.83
N SER A 32 9.52 13.99 5.21
CA SER A 32 9.08 14.04 6.60
C SER A 32 9.11 12.63 7.22
N GLN A 33 8.91 12.54 8.54
CA GLN A 33 8.78 11.22 9.18
C GLN A 33 7.54 10.47 8.68
N GLU A 34 6.49 11.18 8.30
CA GLU A 34 5.28 10.59 7.73
C GLU A 34 5.54 10.02 6.33
N ASP A 35 6.25 10.75 5.46
CA ASP A 35 6.63 10.26 4.13
C ASP A 35 7.47 8.99 4.22
N ARG A 36 8.40 8.95 5.18
CA ARG A 36 9.23 7.76 5.44
C ARG A 36 8.40 6.60 5.98
N ARG A 37 7.40 6.88 6.83
CA ARG A 37 6.47 5.87 7.34
C ARG A 37 5.63 5.30 6.21
N TRP A 38 5.05 6.16 5.38
CA TRP A 38 4.26 5.75 4.23
C TRP A 38 5.09 4.91 3.25
N LYS A 39 6.30 5.36 2.91
CA LYS A 39 7.22 4.63 2.02
C LYS A 39 7.66 3.28 2.59
N TYR A 40 7.88 3.20 3.91
CA TYR A 40 8.16 1.94 4.59
C TYR A 40 7.01 0.93 4.43
N HIS A 41 5.76 1.35 4.54
CA HIS A 41 4.60 0.46 4.36
C HIS A 41 4.37 0.09 2.89
N LEU A 42 4.67 1.00 1.95
CA LEU A 42 4.67 0.65 0.53
C LEU A 42 5.66 -0.49 0.22
N TYR A 43 6.85 -0.47 0.85
CA TYR A 43 7.80 -1.57 0.71
C TYR A 43 7.28 -2.87 1.34
N LEU A 44 6.65 -2.82 2.51
CA LEU A 44 6.03 -4.01 3.11
C LEU A 44 4.94 -4.61 2.21
N ALA A 45 4.10 -3.77 1.60
CA ALA A 45 3.09 -4.22 0.65
C ALA A 45 3.73 -4.86 -0.59
N ALA A 46 4.88 -4.35 -1.05
CA ALA A 46 5.64 -4.94 -2.15
C ALA A 46 6.26 -6.30 -1.77
N ASP A 47 6.82 -6.41 -0.56
CA ASP A 47 7.39 -7.65 -0.03
C ASP A 47 6.34 -8.76 0.10
N GLN A 48 5.08 -8.40 0.39
CA GLN A 48 3.94 -9.32 0.44
C GLN A 48 3.31 -9.59 -0.93
N GLY A 49 3.80 -8.95 -2.00
CA GLY A 49 3.27 -9.12 -3.35
C GLY A 49 1.92 -8.44 -3.59
N LEU A 50 1.45 -7.55 -2.71
CA LEU A 50 0.20 -6.80 -2.87
C LEU A 50 0.35 -5.67 -3.91
N VAL A 51 1.55 -5.09 -3.97
CA VAL A 51 1.95 -4.14 -5.02
C VAL A 51 3.27 -4.60 -5.64
N THR A 52 3.61 -4.09 -6.82
CA THR A 52 4.88 -4.43 -7.50
C THR A 52 5.47 -3.20 -8.19
N PRO A 53 6.81 -3.00 -8.13
CA PRO A 53 7.45 -1.89 -8.83
C PRO A 53 7.37 -2.08 -10.34
N VAL A 54 7.05 -1.01 -11.05
CA VAL A 54 6.99 -0.97 -12.53
C VAL A 54 7.95 0.06 -13.13
N GLY A 55 8.69 0.77 -12.28
CA GLY A 55 9.65 1.80 -12.67
C GLY A 55 10.27 2.47 -11.44
N ALA A 56 11.07 3.51 -11.67
CA ALA A 56 11.72 4.24 -10.59
C ALA A 56 10.69 5.06 -9.79
N GLY A 57 10.38 4.61 -8.58
CA GLY A 57 9.40 5.27 -7.71
C GLY A 57 7.94 5.04 -8.11
N THR A 58 7.68 4.09 -9.01
CA THR A 58 6.32 3.80 -9.51
C THR A 58 5.98 2.34 -9.29
N TYR A 59 4.77 2.08 -8.80
CA TYR A 59 4.24 0.76 -8.48
C TYR A 59 2.88 0.59 -9.16
N ARG A 60 2.40 -0.65 -9.19
CA ARG A 60 0.99 -0.96 -9.47
C ARG A 60 0.50 -2.01 -8.48
N MET A 61 -0.81 -2.08 -8.29
CA MET A 61 -1.43 -3.18 -7.56
C MET A 61 -1.29 -4.50 -8.34
N THR A 62 -1.07 -5.60 -7.63
CA THR A 62 -1.07 -6.94 -8.22
C THR A 62 -2.48 -7.54 -8.16
N SER A 63 -2.72 -8.65 -8.86
CA SER A 63 -3.96 -9.42 -8.69
C SER A 63 -4.19 -9.81 -7.22
N GLN A 64 -3.13 -10.24 -6.54
CA GLN A 64 -3.20 -10.61 -5.12
C GLN A 64 -3.54 -9.41 -4.23
N GLY A 65 -3.08 -8.21 -4.58
CA GLY A 65 -3.46 -6.97 -3.89
C GLY A 65 -4.96 -6.69 -3.98
N HIS A 66 -5.56 -6.88 -5.15
CA HIS A 66 -7.01 -6.78 -5.33
C HIS A 66 -7.78 -7.85 -4.53
N ASP A 67 -7.33 -9.10 -4.57
CA ASP A 67 -7.95 -10.19 -3.81
C ASP A 67 -7.90 -9.93 -2.29
N PHE A 68 -6.77 -9.41 -1.80
CA PHE A 68 -6.61 -9.03 -0.40
C PHE A 68 -7.54 -7.87 -0.01
N LEU A 69 -7.69 -6.85 -0.87
CA LEU A 69 -8.62 -5.75 -0.65
C LEU A 69 -10.06 -6.22 -0.47
N GLU A 70 -10.52 -7.11 -1.35
CA GLU A 70 -11.86 -7.70 -1.24
C GLU A 70 -12.03 -8.50 0.06
N ALA A 71 -10.98 -9.19 0.52
CA ALA A 71 -11.00 -9.92 1.78
C ALA A 71 -11.08 -9.01 3.02
N ILE A 72 -10.35 -7.88 3.03
CA ILE A 72 -10.33 -6.94 4.16
C ILE A 72 -11.45 -5.90 4.11
N ARG A 73 -12.29 -5.92 3.07
CA ARG A 73 -13.45 -5.04 2.91
C ARG A 73 -14.58 -5.45 3.86
N ASP A 74 -14.66 -6.72 4.23
CA ASP A 74 -15.51 -7.19 5.32
C ASP A 74 -14.84 -6.88 6.66
N GLU A 75 -15.39 -5.94 7.44
CA GLU A 75 -14.85 -5.54 8.74
C GLU A 75 -14.72 -6.73 9.70
N GLY A 76 -15.58 -7.75 9.57
CA GLY A 76 -15.51 -8.95 10.40
C GLY A 76 -14.25 -9.80 10.14
N LEU A 77 -13.72 -9.79 8.91
CA LEU A 77 -12.50 -10.51 8.57
C LEU A 77 -11.24 -9.72 8.97
N TRP A 78 -11.29 -8.39 8.95
CA TRP A 78 -10.14 -7.55 9.35
C TRP A 78 -9.80 -7.68 10.83
N GLU A 79 -10.80 -7.81 11.72
CA GLU A 79 -10.55 -8.01 13.16
C GLU A 79 -9.97 -9.39 13.51
N GLU A 80 -10.09 -10.37 12.61
CA GLU A 80 -9.58 -11.75 12.80
C GLU A 80 -8.19 -12.00 12.19
N THR A 81 -7.66 -11.06 11.40
CA THR A 81 -6.39 -11.20 10.65
C THR A 81 -5.20 -10.56 11.38
#